data_AF-A0A397CQ78-F1
#
_entry.id   AF-A0A397CQ78-F1
#
_cell.length_a   1.000
_cell.length_b   1.000
_cell.length_c   1.000
_cell.angle_alpha   90.00
_cell.angle_beta   90.00
_cell.angle_gamma   90.00
#
_symmetry.space_group_name_H-M   'P 1'
#
loop_
_entity.id
_entity.type
_entity.pdbx_description
1 polymer ?
#
loop_
_entity_poly.entity_id
_entity_poly.type
_entity_poly.pdbx_seq_one_letter_code
_entity_poly.pdbx_strand_id
1 'polypeptide(L)'
;MVQSDIWLYLIGKMTKILDTELQSDVQHLYETLFHTHEFYHRVMDPMSHFRKVESKHPPKVTFPGLPPYAECTRYQLCRHDENTIGGTWTRFVLAETLRMKKIPYADYFEIETRWVFTLDGNKFCHAEVCWRFDFQCTFGIGC
;
A
#
# COMPACT_ATOMS: atom_id res chain seq x y z
N MET A 1 16.04 -33.06 -14.19
CA MET A 1 16.46 -31.66 -14.38
C MET A 1 15.46 -30.79 -13.66
N VAL A 2 15.87 -30.09 -12.61
CA VAL A 2 15.01 -29.11 -11.93
C VAL A 2 15.09 -27.84 -12.77
N GLN A 3 13.99 -27.49 -13.43
CA GLN A 3 13.87 -26.22 -14.14
C GLN A 3 13.80 -25.12 -13.08
N SER A 4 14.90 -24.40 -12.90
CA SER A 4 14.97 -23.28 -11.95
C SER A 4 14.39 -22.05 -12.63
N ASP A 5 13.09 -21.82 -12.44
CA ASP A 5 12.47 -20.58 -12.86
C ASP A 5 12.99 -19.44 -11.97
N ILE A 6 13.70 -18.48 -12.58
CA ILE A 6 14.13 -17.27 -11.89
C ILE A 6 12.98 -16.27 -11.96
N TRP A 7 12.46 -15.90 -10.79
CA TRP A 7 11.47 -14.84 -10.65
C TRP A 7 12.20 -13.49 -10.63
N LEU A 8 11.94 -12.66 -11.64
CA LEU A 8 12.41 -11.27 -11.69
C LEU A 8 11.22 -10.34 -11.56
N TYR A 9 11.38 -9.29 -10.75
CA TYR A 9 10.40 -8.21 -10.65
C TYR A 9 10.84 -7.06 -11.56
N LEU A 10 10.01 -6.72 -12.55
CA LEU A 10 10.13 -5.44 -13.25
C LEU A 10 9.42 -4.38 -12.41
N ILE A 11 10.20 -3.66 -11.64
CA ILE A 11 9.73 -2.64 -10.70
C ILE A 11 9.48 -1.34 -11.46
N GLY A 12 8.24 -0.87 -11.45
CA GLY A 12 7.86 0.41 -12.04
C GLY A 12 8.45 1.60 -11.28
N LYS A 13 8.58 2.74 -11.96
CA LYS A 13 8.93 4.01 -11.29
C LYS A 13 7.75 4.45 -10.41
N MET A 14 8.04 4.82 -9.17
CA MET A 14 7.06 5.42 -8.28
C MET A 14 6.54 6.74 -8.86
N THR A 15 5.23 6.82 -9.09
CA THR A 15 4.55 8.00 -9.64
C THR A 15 3.78 8.70 -8.53
N LYS A 16 4.00 10.00 -8.36
CA LYS A 16 3.24 10.82 -7.41
C LYS A 16 1.84 11.07 -7.96
N ILE A 17 0.82 10.75 -7.18
CA ILE A 17 -0.60 10.92 -7.54
C ILE A 17 -1.31 11.95 -6.68
N LEU A 18 -0.76 12.26 -5.49
CA LEU A 18 -1.26 13.31 -4.62
C LEU A 18 -0.09 14.03 -3.97
N ASP A 19 -0.20 15.35 -3.91
CA ASP A 19 0.69 16.26 -3.21
C ASP A 19 -0.17 17.42 -2.72
N THR A 20 -0.51 17.43 -1.43
CA THR A 20 -1.47 18.40 -0.89
C THR A 20 -1.25 18.66 0.59
N GLU A 21 -1.71 19.81 1.06
CA GLU A 21 -1.87 20.09 2.48
C GLU A 21 -3.28 19.68 2.93
N LEU A 22 -3.37 19.10 4.12
CA LEU A 22 -4.59 18.72 4.79
C LEU A 22 -4.67 19.49 6.11
N GLN A 23 -5.82 20.11 6.39
CA GLN A 23 -6.06 20.79 7.66
C GLN A 23 -6.41 19.77 8.76
N SER A 24 -5.43 18.96 9.13
CA SER A 24 -5.55 17.91 10.13
C SER A 24 -4.19 17.60 10.73
N ASP A 25 -4.15 17.15 11.98
CA ASP A 25 -2.92 16.63 12.56
C ASP A 25 -2.63 15.19 12.09
N VAL A 26 -1.36 14.82 12.16
CA VAL A 26 -0.81 13.56 11.67
C VAL A 26 -1.41 12.36 12.42
N GLN A 27 -1.67 12.51 13.72
CA GLN A 27 -2.20 11.43 14.55
C GLN A 27 -3.69 11.18 14.27
N HIS A 28 -4.49 12.22 14.11
CA HIS A 28 -5.89 12.12 13.73
C HIS A 28 -6.05 11.48 12.34
N LEU A 29 -5.18 11.80 11.40
CA LEU A 29 -5.15 11.15 10.09
C LEU A 29 -4.82 9.66 10.19
N TYR A 30 -3.85 9.29 11.04
CA TYR A 30 -3.55 7.88 11.33
C TYR A 30 -4.77 7.17 11.93
N GLU A 31 -5.42 7.77 12.92
CA GLU A 31 -6.60 7.19 13.56
C GLU A 31 -7.74 6.98 12.55
N THR A 32 -7.97 7.98 11.69
CA THR A 32 -9.01 7.94 10.66
C THR A 32 -8.75 6.89 9.58
N LEU A 33 -7.51 6.81 9.08
CA LEU A 33 -7.16 5.94 7.95
C LEU A 33 -6.84 4.51 8.38
N PHE A 34 -6.35 4.33 9.61
CA PHE A 34 -5.69 3.10 10.03
C PHE A 34 -6.34 2.41 11.24
N HIS A 35 -7.09 3.09 12.11
CA HIS A 35 -7.53 2.52 13.40
C HIS A 35 -8.73 1.55 13.34
N THR A 36 -9.45 1.46 12.21
CA THR A 36 -10.73 0.73 12.14
C THR A 36 -10.63 -0.80 12.12
N HIS A 37 -9.44 -1.40 12.08
CA HIS A 37 -9.26 -2.85 11.89
C HIS A 37 -8.20 -3.43 12.84
N GLU A 38 -8.51 -4.56 13.51
CA GLU A 38 -7.65 -5.24 14.49
C GLU A 38 -6.24 -5.54 13.93
N PHE A 39 -5.22 -5.33 14.77
CA PHE A 39 -3.81 -5.34 14.38
C PHE A 39 -3.09 -6.62 14.77
N TYR A 40 -2.12 -7.03 13.93
CA TYR A 40 -1.03 -7.90 14.36
C TYR A 40 0.16 -7.02 14.73
N HIS A 41 0.42 -6.84 16.02
CA HIS A 41 1.68 -6.26 16.47
C HIS A 41 2.81 -7.22 16.07
N ARG A 42 3.71 -6.77 15.17
CA ARG A 42 5.02 -7.44 15.07
C ARG A 42 5.75 -7.11 16.35
N VAL A 43 5.92 -8.12 17.20
CA VAL A 43 6.49 -8.09 18.56
C VAL A 43 7.90 -7.44 18.65
N MET A 44 8.49 -7.00 17.54
CA MET A 44 9.87 -6.51 17.45
C MET A 44 10.02 -5.00 17.16
N ASP A 45 8.95 -4.27 16.79
CA ASP A 45 9.04 -2.84 16.52
C ASP A 45 7.76 -2.11 16.98
N PRO A 46 7.80 -1.35 18.09
CA PRO A 46 6.63 -0.66 18.64
C PRO A 46 6.11 0.47 17.74
N MET A 47 6.90 0.94 16.77
CA MET A 47 6.56 2.03 15.86
C MET A 47 5.99 1.53 14.53
N SER A 48 5.95 0.20 14.32
CA SER A 48 5.46 -0.44 13.10
C SER A 48 4.16 -1.22 13.36
N HIS A 49 3.12 -0.90 12.59
CA HIS A 49 1.84 -1.60 12.64
C HIS A 49 1.53 -2.28 11.32
N PHE A 50 1.10 -3.53 11.36
CA PHE A 50 0.75 -4.30 10.16
C PHE A 50 -0.71 -4.76 10.20
N ARG A 51 -1.38 -4.66 9.06
CA ARG A 51 -2.70 -5.28 8.85
C ARG A 51 -2.88 -5.80 7.43
N LYS A 52 -3.79 -6.77 7.30
CA LYS A 52 -4.29 -7.29 6.03
C LYS A 52 -5.75 -6.88 5.88
N VAL A 53 -6.08 -6.19 4.79
CA VAL A 53 -7.44 -5.72 4.49
C VAL A 53 -7.92 -6.41 3.22
N GLU A 54 -9.07 -7.07 3.28
CA GLU A 54 -9.68 -7.75 2.15
C GLU A 54 -10.98 -7.05 1.75
N SER A 55 -11.18 -6.82 0.46
CA SER A 55 -12.39 -6.20 -0.07
C SER A 55 -12.78 -6.79 -1.42
N LYS A 56 -14.07 -6.70 -1.75
CA LYS A 56 -14.62 -7.09 -3.05
C LYS A 56 -15.15 -5.86 -3.74
N HIS A 57 -14.75 -5.65 -4.99
CA HIS A 57 -15.16 -4.49 -5.77
C HIS A 57 -15.86 -4.94 -7.06
N PRO A 58 -17.07 -4.46 -7.36
CA PRO A 58 -17.73 -4.77 -8.62
C PRO A 58 -16.93 -4.16 -9.78
N PRO A 59 -16.81 -4.87 -10.93
CA PRO A 59 -16.13 -4.32 -12.09
C PRO A 59 -16.92 -3.12 -12.61
N LYS A 60 -16.22 -2.00 -12.86
CA LYS A 60 -16.81 -0.79 -13.46
C LYS A 60 -17.05 -0.92 -14.97
N VAL A 61 -16.51 -1.97 -15.58
CA VAL A 61 -16.63 -2.27 -17.01
C VAL A 61 -17.19 -3.67 -17.20
N THR A 62 -18.15 -3.81 -18.12
CA THR A 62 -18.67 -5.11 -18.54
C THR A 62 -17.77 -5.66 -19.64
N PHE A 63 -16.94 -6.63 -19.31
CA PHE A 63 -16.22 -7.43 -20.29
C PHE A 63 -16.79 -8.87 -20.26
N PRO A 64 -17.11 -9.48 -21.42
CA PRO A 64 -17.67 -10.82 -21.47
C PRO A 64 -16.81 -11.83 -20.72
N GLY A 65 -17.40 -12.57 -19.79
CA GLY A 65 -16.69 -13.58 -18.98
C GLY A 65 -15.94 -13.03 -17.75
N LEU A 66 -16.04 -11.73 -17.43
CA LEU A 66 -15.52 -11.23 -16.16
C LEU A 66 -16.33 -11.76 -14.97
N PRO A 67 -15.66 -12.16 -13.87
CA PRO A 67 -16.31 -12.42 -12.60
C PRO A 67 -17.10 -11.20 -12.11
N PRO A 68 -18.16 -11.41 -11.30
CA PRO A 68 -19.03 -10.33 -10.82
C PRO A 68 -18.34 -9.35 -9.84
N TYR A 69 -17.13 -9.68 -9.39
CA TYR A 69 -16.32 -8.84 -8.52
C TYR A 69 -14.83 -9.17 -8.67
N ALA A 70 -13.99 -8.14 -8.55
CA ALA A 70 -12.57 -8.29 -8.26
C ALA A 70 -12.38 -8.50 -6.75
N GLU A 71 -11.49 -9.41 -6.38
CA GLU A 71 -11.04 -9.57 -5.00
C GLU A 71 -9.74 -8.78 -4.82
N CYS A 72 -9.69 -7.94 -3.79
CA CYS A 72 -8.54 -7.11 -3.47
C CYS A 72 -8.04 -7.49 -2.07
N THR A 73 -6.76 -7.83 -1.98
CA THR A 73 -6.07 -8.03 -0.71
C THR A 73 -4.99 -6.96 -0.59
N ARG A 74 -5.10 -6.11 0.43
CA ARG A 74 -4.13 -5.06 0.76
C ARG A 74 -3.33 -5.46 1.98
N TYR A 75 -2.02 -5.50 1.84
CA TYR A 75 -1.07 -5.66 2.92
C TYR A 75 -0.54 -4.29 3.28
N GLN A 76 -0.81 -3.83 4.49
CA GLN A 76 -0.52 -2.47 4.90
C GLN A 76 0.46 -2.48 6.07
N LEU A 77 1.57 -1.77 5.90
CA LEU A 77 2.58 -1.51 6.91
C LEU A 77 2.61 -0.01 7.20
N CYS A 78 2.16 0.37 8.39
CA CYS A 78 2.27 1.72 8.88
C CYS A 78 3.51 1.85 9.76
N ARG A 79 4.23 2.96 9.62
CA ARG A 79 5.32 3.37 10.49
C ARG A 79 5.15 4.83 10.86
N HIS A 80 5.25 5.17 12.13
CA HIS A 80 5.33 6.55 12.57
C HIS A 80 6.72 6.82 13.17
N ASP A 81 7.06 8.09 13.30
CA ASP A 81 8.31 8.50 13.92
C ASP A 81 8.25 8.42 15.46
N GLU A 82 9.43 8.31 16.07
CA GLU A 82 9.60 8.49 17.52
C GLU A 82 9.60 9.98 17.88
N ASN A 83 9.96 10.85 16.93
CA ASN A 83 10.00 12.28 17.12
C ASN A 83 8.59 12.82 17.34
N THR A 84 8.39 13.45 18.49
CA THR A 84 7.13 14.10 18.82
C THR A 84 7.36 15.57 19.14
N ILE A 85 6.46 16.42 18.66
CA ILE A 85 6.41 17.84 19.04
C ILE A 85 5.18 18.00 19.92
N GLY A 86 5.37 18.36 21.19
CA GLY A 86 4.28 18.48 22.15
C GLY A 86 3.53 17.17 22.42
N GLY A 87 4.16 16.02 22.18
CA GLY A 87 3.56 14.68 22.34
C GLY A 87 2.83 14.15 21.10
N THR A 88 2.81 14.89 19.98
CA THR A 88 2.19 14.47 18.72
C THR A 88 3.25 14.03 17.70
N TRP A 89 2.97 12.96 16.95
CA TRP A 89 3.83 12.47 15.86
C TRP A 89 4.04 13.54 14.80
N THR A 90 5.27 13.65 14.27
CA THR A 90 5.55 14.60 13.20
C THR A 90 5.45 13.96 11.83
N ARG A 91 5.49 12.63 11.74
CA ARG A 91 5.40 11.93 10.47
C ARG A 91 4.85 10.51 10.61
N PHE A 92 3.98 10.10 9.69
CA PHE A 92 3.68 8.68 9.48
C PHE A 92 3.73 8.30 7.99
N VAL A 93 4.12 7.05 7.76
CA VAL A 93 4.25 6.45 6.43
C VAL A 93 3.43 5.18 6.39
N LEU A 94 2.52 5.08 5.44
CA LEU A 94 1.75 3.88 5.16
C LEU A 94 2.21 3.29 3.82
N ALA A 95 2.87 2.14 3.87
CA ALA A 95 3.21 1.35 2.69
C ALA A 95 2.13 0.27 2.50
N GLU A 96 1.57 0.21 1.31
CA GLU A 96 0.53 -0.74 0.92
C GLU A 96 0.97 -1.56 -0.28
N THR A 97 0.78 -2.86 -0.23
CA THR A 97 0.84 -3.76 -1.39
C THR A 97 -0.54 -4.31 -1.66
N LEU A 98 -1.11 -3.96 -2.81
CA LEU A 98 -2.39 -4.45 -3.30
C LEU A 98 -2.17 -5.61 -4.26
N ARG A 99 -2.79 -6.75 -3.92
CA ARG A 99 -2.92 -7.93 -4.77
C ARG A 99 -4.36 -8.09 -5.20
N MET A 100 -4.57 -8.24 -6.50
CA MET A 100 -5.89 -8.44 -7.06
C MET A 100 -6.07 -9.90 -7.49
N LYS A 101 -7.31 -10.37 -7.48
CA LYS A 101 -7.72 -11.63 -8.09
C LYS A 101 -9.03 -11.43 -8.84
N LYS A 102 -9.37 -12.40 -9.69
CA LYS A 102 -10.61 -12.38 -10.49
C LYS A 102 -10.68 -11.22 -11.48
N ILE A 103 -9.51 -10.73 -11.91
CA ILE A 103 -9.36 -9.86 -13.07
C ILE A 103 -8.36 -10.50 -14.05
N PRO A 104 -8.43 -10.22 -15.34
CA PRO A 104 -7.43 -10.66 -16.30
C PRO A 104 -6.04 -10.15 -15.89
N TYR A 105 -5.03 -11.01 -16.04
CA TYR A 105 -3.62 -10.71 -15.77
C TYR A 105 -3.28 -10.35 -14.32
N ALA A 106 -4.15 -10.65 -13.35
CA ALA A 106 -3.93 -10.31 -11.94
C ALA A 106 -2.68 -10.97 -11.32
N ASP A 107 -2.22 -12.07 -11.93
CA ASP A 107 -1.02 -12.83 -11.58
C ASP A 107 0.27 -12.18 -12.08
N TYR A 108 0.20 -11.23 -13.01
CA TYR A 108 1.37 -10.58 -13.59
C TYR A 108 1.85 -9.37 -12.81
N PHE A 109 1.02 -8.80 -11.91
CA PHE A 109 1.39 -7.56 -11.24
C PHE A 109 0.84 -7.44 -9.82
N GLU A 110 1.58 -6.69 -9.02
CA GLU A 110 1.13 -6.13 -7.74
C GLU A 110 1.20 -4.61 -7.83
N ILE A 111 0.41 -3.91 -7.00
CA ILE A 111 0.45 -2.45 -6.93
C ILE A 111 1.02 -2.06 -5.58
N GLU A 112 2.14 -1.35 -5.56
CA GLU A 112 2.64 -0.71 -4.34
C GLU A 112 2.12 0.73 -4.28
N THR A 113 1.54 1.11 -3.15
CA THR A 113 1.16 2.49 -2.83
C THR A 113 1.87 2.92 -1.57
N ARG A 114 2.40 4.15 -1.58
CA ARG A 114 3.04 4.76 -0.42
C ARG A 114 2.38 6.08 -0.11
N TRP A 115 1.93 6.20 1.14
CA TRP A 115 1.39 7.43 1.70
C TRP A 115 2.41 7.97 2.70
N VAL A 116 2.71 9.25 2.60
CA VAL A 116 3.60 9.97 3.52
C VAL A 116 2.84 11.17 4.03
N PHE A 117 2.72 11.27 5.34
CA PHE A 117 2.06 12.36 6.03
C PHE A 117 3.07 13.02 6.95
N THR A 118 3.30 14.32 6.78
CA THR A 118 4.32 15.08 7.51
C THR A 118 3.72 16.36 8.09
N LEU A 119 4.03 16.67 9.33
CA LEU A 119 3.58 17.88 10.00
C LEU A 119 4.34 19.10 9.44
N ASP A 120 3.61 20.12 8.99
CA ASP A 120 4.18 21.36 8.42
C ASP A 120 4.23 22.54 9.43
N GLY A 121 4.13 22.22 10.72
CA GLY A 121 4.34 23.19 11.81
C GLY A 121 3.13 24.04 12.23
N ASN A 122 2.00 24.01 11.52
CA ASN A 122 0.86 24.89 11.84
C ASN A 122 -0.55 24.28 11.65
N LYS A 123 -0.85 23.15 12.31
CA LYS A 123 -2.13 22.38 12.18
C LYS A 123 -2.43 21.84 10.78
N PHE A 124 -1.49 21.96 9.85
CA PHE A 124 -1.55 21.36 8.53
C PHE A 124 -0.60 20.16 8.47
N CYS A 125 -1.06 19.14 7.75
CA CYS A 125 -0.31 17.95 7.42
C CYS A 125 -0.11 17.92 5.91
N HIS A 126 1.14 17.84 5.48
CA HIS A 126 1.49 17.59 4.10
C HIS A 126 1.32 16.10 3.78
N ALA A 127 0.51 15.80 2.78
CA ALA A 127 0.16 14.45 2.36
C ALA A 127 0.67 14.20 0.93
N GLU A 128 1.60 13.25 0.82
CA GLU A 128 2.08 12.74 -0.45
C GLU A 128 1.62 11.30 -0.66
N VAL A 129 1.10 11.03 -1.84
CA VAL A 129 0.72 9.67 -2.23
C VAL A 129 1.38 9.32 -3.53
N CYS A 130 2.05 8.19 -3.54
CA CYS A 130 2.69 7.66 -4.73
C CYS A 130 2.27 6.21 -4.94
N TRP A 131 2.29 5.76 -6.18
CA TRP A 131 2.01 4.38 -6.54
C TRP A 131 2.95 3.86 -7.63
N ARG A 132 3.04 2.54 -7.77
CA ARG A 132 3.70 1.87 -8.90
C ARG A 132 3.13 0.49 -9.13
N PHE A 133 3.32 -0.01 -10.35
CA PHE A 133 3.11 -1.42 -10.69
C PHE A 133 4.43 -2.18 -10.57
N ASP A 134 4.39 -3.32 -9.91
CA ASP A 134 5.49 -4.26 -9.81
C ASP A 134 5.09 -5.53 -10.58
N PHE A 135 5.71 -5.75 -11.75
CA PHE A 135 5.38 -6.88 -12.61
C PHE A 135 6.22 -8.11 -12.27
N GLN A 136 5.56 -9.25 -12.10
CA GLN A 136 6.20 -10.55 -11.95
C GLN A 136 6.51 -11.12 -13.33
N CYS A 137 7.81 -11.26 -13.64
CA CYS A 137 8.26 -11.84 -14.89
C CYS A 137 8.97 -13.17 -14.61
N THR A 138 8.50 -14.23 -15.26
CA THR A 138 9.21 -15.50 -15.37
C THR A 138 9.98 -15.50 -16.67
N PHE A 139 11.31 -15.52 -16.58
CA PHE A 139 12.16 -15.83 -17.72
C PHE A 139 12.47 -17.31 -17.66
N GLY A 140 11.87 -18.10 -18.55
CA GLY A 140 12.36 -19.44 -18.82
C GLY A 140 13.73 -19.31 -19.49
N ILE A 141 14.80 -19.72 -18.80
CA ILE A 141 16.09 -19.95 -19.46
C ILE A 141 15.88 -21.21 -20.30
N GLY A 142 15.41 -21.02 -21.53
CA GLY A 142 15.40 -22.09 -22.53
C GLY A 142 16.85 -22.43 -22.86
N CYS A 143 17.27 -23.65 -22.52
CA CYS A 143 18.45 -24.26 -23.10
C CYS A 143 18.19 -24.62 -24.57
#